data_AF-A0A4S2RFX1-F1
#
_entry.id   AF-A0A4S2RFX1-F1
#
_cell.length_a   1.000
_cell.length_b   1.000
_cell.length_c   1.000
_cell.angle_alpha   90.00
_cell.angle_beta   90.00
_cell.angle_gamma   90.00
#
_symmetry.space_group_name_H-M   'P 1'
#
loop_
_entity.id
_entity.type
_entity.pdbx_description
1 polymer ?
#
loop_
_entity_poly.entity_id
_entity_poly.type
_entity_poly.pdbx_seq_one_letter_code
_entity_poly.pdbx_strand_id
1 'polypeptide(L)'
;MWIGGPPGAGKSTVARLITRRRGLRWYQADTRTWEHRDRALAARHPEAVRFEQLSPEQRWSAPDDALLAMSLHRERGPMIADDVRALPDRPATVVEGTPVVPAVVGRDEPSVWLLPAPGLQRRRLSRRGPHPAGTLRLYELLADKIEADANAHGATVLRIHEKTTVAQAVAAVEEIFADALAACPAATTAAERRALLRDANRAVVDQHLAFFARPWSTGDPAAAVVDFACECGAPDCLADVPLAVTAHPSGPGGPPLLAAGHRAPA
;
A
#
# COMPACT_ATOMS: atom_id res chain seq x y z
N MET A 1 -6.46 6.94 -10.08
CA MET A 1 -5.36 7.85 -9.64
C MET A 1 -4.29 7.00 -8.99
N TRP A 2 -3.01 7.23 -9.33
CA TRP A 2 -1.91 6.32 -8.98
C TRP A 2 -0.79 7.02 -8.23
N ILE A 3 -0.37 6.45 -7.10
CA ILE A 3 0.68 6.98 -6.24
C ILE A 3 1.80 5.93 -6.11
N GLY A 4 2.88 6.13 -6.85
CA GLY A 4 4.08 5.29 -6.79
C GLY A 4 5.18 5.88 -5.91
N GLY A 5 6.27 5.14 -5.75
CA GLY A 5 7.45 5.57 -4.98
C GLY A 5 8.00 4.48 -4.05
N PRO A 6 9.22 4.64 -3.51
CA PRO A 6 9.84 3.60 -2.70
C PRO A 6 9.27 3.50 -1.28
N PRO A 7 9.65 2.44 -0.53
CA PRO A 7 9.36 2.33 0.89
C PRO A 7 9.90 3.55 1.65
N GLY A 8 9.12 4.07 2.61
CA GLY A 8 9.48 5.27 3.38
C GLY A 8 9.15 6.62 2.72
N ALA A 9 8.64 6.64 1.48
CA ALA A 9 8.28 7.88 0.78
C ALA A 9 7.08 8.64 1.40
N GLY A 10 6.18 7.93 2.10
CA GLY A 10 4.97 8.52 2.68
C GLY A 10 3.69 8.33 1.86
N LYS A 11 3.73 7.45 0.84
CA LYS A 11 2.61 7.14 -0.07
C LYS A 11 1.33 6.76 0.68
N SER A 12 1.38 5.72 1.51
CA SER A 12 0.22 5.21 2.24
C SER A 12 -0.39 6.28 3.15
N THR A 13 0.43 7.17 3.75
CA THR A 13 -0.08 8.30 4.53
C THR A 13 -0.84 9.30 3.64
N VAL A 14 -0.27 9.70 2.50
CA VAL A 14 -0.92 10.64 1.58
C VAL A 14 -2.20 10.04 1.00
N ALA A 15 -2.12 8.81 0.49
CA ALA A 15 -3.25 8.08 -0.07
C ALA A 15 -4.39 7.93 0.94
N ARG A 16 -4.08 7.50 2.18
CA ARG A 16 -5.05 7.38 3.28
C ARG A 16 -5.78 8.69 3.57
N LEU A 17 -5.05 9.80 3.64
CA LEU A 17 -5.65 11.11 3.94
C LEU A 17 -6.56 11.60 2.81
N ILE A 18 -6.15 11.39 1.56
CA ILE A 18 -6.96 11.76 0.40
C ILE A 18 -8.21 10.88 0.33
N THR A 19 -8.08 9.56 0.42
CA THR A 19 -9.20 8.62 0.26
C THR A 19 -10.24 8.78 1.36
N ARG A 20 -9.83 8.90 2.63
CA ARG A 20 -10.77 9.10 3.76
C ARG A 20 -11.55 10.41 3.61
N ARG A 21 -10.86 11.52 3.33
CA ARG A 21 -11.50 12.83 3.17
C ARG A 21 -12.44 12.86 1.97
N ARG A 22 -12.00 12.35 0.83
CA ARG A 22 -12.73 12.43 -0.44
C ARG A 22 -13.75 11.29 -0.63
N GLY A 23 -13.77 10.27 0.24
CA GLY A 23 -14.71 9.15 0.11
C GLY A 23 -14.37 8.25 -1.08
N LEU A 24 -13.09 8.00 -1.30
CA LEU A 24 -12.58 7.23 -2.44
C LEU A 24 -12.13 5.85 -1.99
N ARG A 25 -12.16 4.88 -2.91
CA ARG A 25 -11.61 3.55 -2.65
C ARG A 25 -10.10 3.64 -2.55
N TRP A 26 -9.54 2.93 -1.58
CA TRP A 26 -8.10 2.83 -1.41
C TRP A 26 -7.63 1.43 -1.76
N TYR A 27 -6.86 1.32 -2.85
CA TYR A 27 -6.14 0.09 -3.20
C TYR A 27 -4.69 0.22 -2.74
N GLN A 28 -4.29 -0.63 -1.80
CA GLN A 28 -2.92 -0.72 -1.28
C GLN A 28 -2.25 -1.93 -1.91
N ALA A 29 -1.28 -1.74 -2.80
CA ALA A 29 -0.60 -2.88 -3.42
C ALA A 29 0.16 -3.72 -2.38
N ASP A 30 0.68 -3.09 -1.32
CA ASP A 30 1.46 -3.77 -0.29
C ASP A 30 0.58 -4.76 0.53
N THR A 31 -0.75 -4.57 0.57
CA THR A 31 -1.71 -5.54 1.16
C THR A 31 -2.10 -6.69 0.21
N ARG A 32 -1.44 -6.78 -0.95
CA ARG A 32 -1.64 -7.85 -1.93
C ARG A 32 -0.36 -8.65 -2.17
N THR A 33 0.65 -8.44 -1.32
CA THR A 33 2.00 -9.00 -1.53
C THR A 33 1.98 -10.52 -1.63
N TRP A 34 1.25 -11.20 -0.74
CA TRP A 34 1.19 -12.66 -0.74
C TRP A 34 0.25 -13.22 -1.79
N GLU A 35 -0.87 -12.55 -2.05
CA GLU A 35 -1.76 -12.92 -3.16
C GLU A 35 -1.04 -12.83 -4.52
N HIS A 36 -0.33 -11.74 -4.77
CA HIS A 36 0.49 -11.58 -5.98
C HIS A 36 1.64 -12.59 -6.03
N ARG A 37 2.21 -12.95 -4.88
CA ARG A 37 3.21 -14.03 -4.78
C ARG A 37 2.62 -15.36 -5.24
N ASP A 38 1.41 -15.70 -4.79
CA ASP A 38 0.73 -16.94 -5.16
C ASP A 38 0.37 -16.98 -6.64
N ARG A 39 -0.09 -15.86 -7.21
CA ARG A 39 -0.26 -15.72 -8.67
C ARG A 39 1.06 -15.95 -9.42
N ALA A 40 2.16 -15.38 -8.95
CA ALA A 40 3.49 -15.58 -9.55
C ALA A 40 3.97 -17.03 -9.43
N LEU A 41 3.70 -17.71 -8.30
CA LEU A 41 3.99 -19.13 -8.11
C LEU A 41 3.17 -20.02 -9.05
N ALA A 42 1.87 -19.74 -9.19
CA ALA A 42 0.99 -20.45 -10.12
C ALA A 42 1.46 -20.29 -11.57
N ALA A 43 1.98 -19.11 -11.92
CA ALA A 43 2.61 -18.83 -13.21
C ALA A 43 4.04 -19.39 -13.35
N ARG A 44 4.57 -20.06 -12.32
CA ARG A 44 5.94 -20.59 -12.24
C ARG A 44 7.02 -19.53 -12.48
N HIS A 45 6.81 -18.32 -11.98
CA HIS A 45 7.82 -17.27 -12.05
C HIS A 45 9.08 -17.69 -11.27
N PRO A 46 10.28 -17.74 -11.88
CA PRO A 46 11.48 -18.30 -11.25
C PRO A 46 11.80 -17.67 -9.90
N GLU A 47 11.71 -16.34 -9.80
CA GLU A 47 12.03 -15.61 -8.58
C GLU A 47 10.98 -15.77 -7.47
N ALA A 48 9.73 -16.11 -7.82
CA ALA A 48 8.72 -16.45 -6.83
C ALA A 48 9.01 -17.82 -6.23
N VAL A 49 9.34 -18.80 -7.08
CA VAL A 49 9.72 -20.16 -6.66
C VAL A 49 10.98 -20.12 -5.80
N ARG A 50 12.00 -19.37 -6.24
CA ARG A 50 13.25 -19.19 -5.50
C ARG A 50 13.01 -18.59 -4.12
N PHE A 51 12.18 -17.54 -4.03
CA PHE A 51 11.85 -16.93 -2.75
C PHE A 51 11.28 -17.96 -1.77
N GLU A 52 10.31 -18.78 -2.18
CA GLU A 52 9.68 -19.78 -1.30
C GLU A 52 10.62 -20.92 -0.88
N GLN A 53 11.63 -21.25 -1.70
CA GLN A 53 12.60 -22.31 -1.40
C GLN A 53 13.68 -21.90 -0.38
N LEU A 54 13.99 -20.61 -0.30
CA LEU A 54 15.01 -20.10 0.60
C LEU A 54 14.47 -19.89 2.02
N SER A 55 15.30 -20.08 3.05
CA SER A 55 14.97 -19.63 4.41
C SER A 55 14.94 -18.10 4.46
N PRO A 56 14.25 -17.49 5.45
CA PRO A 56 14.26 -16.04 5.62
C PRO A 56 15.68 -15.45 5.68
N GLU A 57 16.60 -16.09 6.41
CA GLU A 57 17.99 -15.64 6.50
C GLU A 57 18.72 -15.67 5.14
N GLN A 58 18.55 -16.74 4.37
CA GLN A 58 19.16 -16.88 3.05
C GLN A 58 18.61 -15.86 2.06
N ARG A 59 17.29 -15.59 2.09
CA ARG A 59 16.66 -14.57 1.23
C ARG A 59 17.29 -13.22 1.44
N TRP A 60 17.39 -12.81 2.69
CA TRP A 60 17.83 -11.46 2.99
C TRP A 60 19.34 -11.26 2.93
N SER A 61 20.09 -12.36 2.83
CA SER A 61 21.53 -12.35 2.57
C SER A 61 21.87 -12.56 1.09
N ALA A 62 20.86 -12.65 0.21
CA ALA A 62 21.08 -12.83 -1.21
C ALA A 62 21.76 -11.59 -1.85
N PRO A 63 22.47 -11.77 -2.96
CA PRO A 63 22.99 -10.65 -3.75
C PRO A 63 21.92 -9.64 -4.16
N ASP A 64 22.30 -8.38 -4.37
CA ASP A 64 21.39 -7.27 -4.64
C ASP A 64 20.42 -7.52 -5.82
N ASP A 65 20.92 -8.10 -6.90
CA ASP A 65 20.13 -8.45 -8.08
C ASP A 65 19.07 -9.51 -7.77
N ALA A 66 19.45 -10.55 -7.03
CA ALA A 66 18.54 -11.59 -6.56
C ALA A 66 17.51 -11.04 -5.55
N LEU A 67 17.91 -10.16 -4.63
CA LEU A 67 16.98 -9.48 -3.70
C LEU A 67 15.92 -8.69 -4.46
N LEU A 68 16.35 -7.91 -5.44
CA LEU A 68 15.45 -7.09 -6.25
C LEU A 68 14.53 -7.96 -7.11
N ALA A 69 15.05 -9.01 -7.74
CA ALA A 69 14.28 -9.93 -8.57
C ALA A 69 13.23 -10.69 -7.74
N MET A 70 13.62 -11.19 -6.56
CA MET A 70 12.70 -11.85 -5.62
C MET A 70 11.66 -10.91 -5.01
N SER A 71 11.85 -9.58 -5.04
CA SER A 71 10.82 -8.63 -4.60
C SER A 71 9.59 -8.62 -5.52
N LEU A 72 9.73 -9.12 -6.76
CA LEU A 72 8.72 -9.09 -7.82
C LEU A 72 8.19 -7.67 -8.10
N HIS A 73 9.03 -6.64 -7.93
CA HIS A 73 8.61 -5.25 -8.05
C HIS A 73 7.96 -4.94 -9.40
N ARG A 74 8.51 -5.48 -10.51
CA ARG A 74 7.99 -5.24 -11.86
C ARG A 74 6.83 -6.18 -12.18
N GLU A 75 6.95 -7.44 -11.78
CA GLU A 75 6.01 -8.53 -12.07
C GLU A 75 4.67 -8.32 -11.39
N ARG A 76 4.66 -7.65 -10.23
CA ARG A 76 3.42 -7.28 -9.53
C ARG A 76 2.68 -6.13 -10.20
N GLY A 77 3.34 -5.31 -11.03
CA GLY A 77 2.73 -4.18 -11.72
C GLY A 77 1.50 -4.57 -12.56
N PRO A 78 1.62 -5.53 -13.49
CA PRO A 78 0.47 -6.03 -14.26
C PRO A 78 -0.63 -6.64 -13.39
N MET A 79 -0.27 -7.33 -12.29
CA MET A 79 -1.24 -7.90 -11.36
C MET A 79 -2.09 -6.81 -10.68
N ILE A 80 -1.45 -5.70 -10.29
CA ILE A 80 -2.14 -4.52 -9.75
C ILE A 80 -3.08 -3.92 -10.79
N ALA A 81 -2.64 -3.77 -12.03
CA ALA A 81 -3.49 -3.24 -13.09
C ALA A 81 -4.73 -4.12 -13.34
N ASP A 82 -4.57 -5.45 -13.29
CA ASP A 82 -5.68 -6.40 -13.39
C ASP A 82 -6.63 -6.28 -12.21
N ASP A 83 -6.11 -6.22 -10.98
CA ASP A 83 -6.94 -6.08 -9.79
C ASP A 83 -7.75 -4.78 -9.84
N VAL A 84 -7.11 -3.67 -10.23
CA VAL A 84 -7.76 -2.36 -10.32
C VAL A 84 -8.83 -2.34 -11.40
N ARG A 85 -8.61 -3.00 -12.54
CA ARG A 85 -9.61 -3.14 -13.62
C ARG A 85 -10.81 -3.99 -13.20
N ALA A 86 -10.63 -4.91 -12.26
CA ALA A 86 -11.71 -5.73 -11.70
C ALA A 86 -12.52 -5.03 -10.60
N LEU A 87 -12.05 -3.87 -10.09
CA LEU A 87 -12.79 -3.11 -9.09
C LEU A 87 -14.01 -2.40 -9.71
N PRO A 88 -15.08 -2.16 -8.93
CA PRO A 88 -16.20 -1.36 -9.39
C PRO A 88 -15.77 0.08 -9.73
N ASP A 89 -16.30 0.64 -10.81
CA ASP A 89 -16.00 2.01 -11.28
C ASP A 89 -16.40 3.12 -10.28
N ARG A 90 -17.25 2.79 -9.30
CA ARG A 90 -17.72 3.71 -8.27
C ARG A 90 -17.57 3.10 -6.87
N PRO A 91 -17.14 3.89 -5.86
CA PRO A 91 -16.40 5.16 -5.97
C PRO A 91 -15.07 4.99 -6.71
N ALA A 92 -14.47 6.09 -7.16
CA ALA A 92 -13.17 6.05 -7.82
C ALA A 92 -12.06 5.55 -6.89
N THR A 93 -11.00 5.01 -7.48
CA THR A 93 -9.90 4.35 -6.77
C THR A 93 -8.62 5.18 -6.78
N VAL A 94 -8.02 5.34 -5.59
CA VAL A 94 -6.61 5.72 -5.43
C VAL A 94 -5.81 4.46 -5.20
N VAL A 95 -4.88 4.19 -6.11
CA VAL A 95 -3.95 3.07 -6.07
C VAL A 95 -2.63 3.57 -5.52
N GLU A 96 -2.07 2.90 -4.52
CA GLU A 96 -0.73 3.20 -4.03
C GLU A 96 0.07 1.93 -3.79
N GLY A 97 1.38 2.02 -3.98
CA GLY A 97 2.27 0.95 -3.55
C GLY A 97 3.66 1.07 -4.12
N THR A 98 4.59 0.32 -3.52
CA THR A 98 5.95 0.19 -4.03
C THR A 98 6.00 -0.44 -5.43
N PRO A 99 5.24 -1.52 -5.75
CA PRO A 99 5.19 -2.10 -7.11
C PRO A 99 4.35 -1.31 -8.13
N VAL A 100 3.89 -0.09 -7.80
CA VAL A 100 3.25 0.79 -8.79
C VAL A 100 4.33 1.40 -9.69
N VAL A 101 4.60 0.72 -10.80
CA VAL A 101 5.58 1.15 -11.82
C VAL A 101 4.90 2.00 -12.90
N PRO A 102 5.59 2.99 -13.50
CA PRO A 102 5.00 3.83 -14.54
C PRO A 102 4.44 3.06 -15.74
N ALA A 103 5.08 1.95 -16.11
CA ALA A 103 4.70 1.15 -17.28
C ALA A 103 3.30 0.51 -17.21
N VAL A 104 2.69 0.41 -16.02
CA VAL A 104 1.37 -0.23 -15.85
C VAL A 104 0.23 0.77 -15.66
N VAL A 105 0.56 2.07 -15.62
CA VAL A 105 -0.42 3.14 -15.50
C VAL A 105 -0.91 3.53 -16.89
N GLY A 106 -2.23 3.65 -17.07
CA GLY A 106 -2.80 4.09 -18.34
C GLY A 106 -2.33 5.51 -18.71
N ARG A 107 -2.18 5.79 -20.02
CA ARG A 107 -1.64 7.09 -20.50
C ARG A 107 -2.39 8.31 -19.97
N ASP A 108 -3.71 8.18 -19.83
CA ASP A 108 -4.59 9.27 -19.39
C ASP A 108 -4.95 9.17 -17.90
N GLU A 109 -4.32 8.25 -17.15
CA GLU A 109 -4.59 8.07 -15.74
C GLU A 109 -3.69 8.98 -14.88
N PRO A 110 -4.27 9.85 -14.03
CA PRO A 110 -3.50 10.74 -13.19
C PRO A 110 -2.58 9.95 -12.26
N SER A 111 -1.29 10.29 -12.27
CA SER A 111 -0.27 9.58 -11.52
C SER A 111 0.84 10.48 -10.99
N VAL A 112 1.43 10.07 -9.87
CA VAL A 112 2.56 10.75 -9.23
C VAL A 112 3.47 9.75 -8.52
N TRP A 113 4.79 9.95 -8.61
CA TRP A 113 5.78 9.19 -7.85
C TRP A 113 6.41 10.06 -6.76
N LEU A 114 6.22 9.65 -5.50
CA LEU A 114 6.80 10.34 -4.34
C LEU A 114 8.22 9.84 -4.13
N LEU A 115 9.21 10.71 -4.32
CA LEU A 115 10.63 10.36 -4.17
C LEU A 115 11.25 11.10 -2.98
N PRO A 116 11.53 10.43 -1.86
CA PRO A 116 12.15 11.05 -0.70
C PRO A 116 13.64 11.31 -0.93
N ALA A 117 14.18 12.36 -0.32
CA ALA A 117 15.62 12.51 -0.20
C ALA A 117 16.23 11.26 0.51
N PRO A 118 17.37 10.70 0.07
CA PRO A 118 17.90 9.45 0.61
C PRO A 118 18.10 9.44 2.14
N GLY A 119 18.60 10.54 2.71
CA GLY A 119 18.78 10.68 4.16
C GLY A 119 17.45 10.68 4.94
N LEU A 120 16.40 11.27 4.36
CA LEU A 120 15.05 11.23 4.93
C LEU A 120 14.48 9.81 4.87
N GLN A 121 14.67 9.11 3.75
CA GLN A 121 14.18 7.75 3.56
C GLN A 121 14.78 6.81 4.62
N ARG A 122 16.11 6.79 4.75
CA ARG A 122 16.81 5.95 5.74
C ARG A 122 16.32 6.21 7.15
N ARG A 123 16.18 7.48 7.56
CA ARG A 123 15.66 7.85 8.89
C ARG A 123 14.21 7.39 9.11
N ARG A 124 13.35 7.50 8.09
CA ARG A 124 11.96 7.04 8.20
C ARG A 124 11.89 5.52 8.32
N LEU A 125 12.72 4.80 7.57
CA LEU A 125 12.77 3.34 7.59
C LEU A 125 13.31 2.80 8.93
N SER A 126 14.34 3.44 9.51
CA SER A 126 14.88 3.04 10.81
C SER A 126 13.90 3.22 11.97
N ARG A 127 12.96 4.17 11.87
CA ARG A 127 11.89 4.37 12.86
C ARG A 127 10.79 3.32 12.81
N ARG A 128 10.71 2.49 11.75
CA ARG A 128 9.68 1.45 11.60
C ARG A 128 9.97 0.16 12.41
N GLY A 129 10.98 0.19 13.28
CA GLY A 129 11.38 -0.95 14.11
C GLY A 129 12.49 -1.79 13.49
N PRO A 130 12.88 -2.90 14.14
CA PRO A 130 13.88 -3.81 13.62
C PRO A 130 13.36 -4.45 12.34
N HIS A 131 14.16 -4.41 11.28
CA HIS A 131 13.91 -5.17 10.06
C HIS A 131 14.85 -6.37 10.04
N PRO A 132 14.48 -7.50 9.40
CA PRO A 132 15.47 -8.51 9.05
C PRO A 132 16.65 -7.84 8.34
N ALA A 133 17.87 -8.31 8.64
CA ALA A 133 19.08 -7.89 7.93
C ALA A 133 18.81 -7.91 6.41
N GLY A 134 19.31 -6.95 5.61
CA GLY A 134 19.06 -6.92 4.16
C GLY A 134 17.73 -6.30 3.69
N THR A 135 16.70 -6.19 4.53
CA THR A 135 15.43 -5.52 4.16
C THR A 135 15.64 -4.05 3.79
N LEU A 136 16.45 -3.34 4.60
CA LEU A 136 16.80 -1.94 4.32
C LEU A 136 17.58 -1.82 3.00
N ARG A 137 18.43 -2.79 2.68
CA ARG A 137 19.17 -2.82 1.41
C ARG A 137 18.22 -2.96 0.23
N LEU A 138 17.23 -3.86 0.30
CA LEU A 138 16.19 -3.96 -0.71
C LEU A 138 15.44 -2.63 -0.90
N TYR A 139 15.10 -1.92 0.18
CA TYR A 139 14.40 -0.65 0.10
C TYR A 139 15.22 0.47 -0.56
N GLU A 140 16.54 0.46 -0.40
CA GLU A 140 17.45 1.36 -1.11
C GLU A 140 17.53 1.00 -2.60
N LEU A 141 17.70 -0.29 -2.93
CA LEU A 141 17.70 -0.76 -4.32
C LEU A 141 16.39 -0.40 -5.04
N LEU A 142 15.26 -0.55 -4.36
CA LEU A 142 13.95 -0.15 -4.88
C LEU A 142 13.85 1.37 -5.09
N ALA A 143 14.46 2.18 -4.23
CA ALA A 143 14.47 3.63 -4.42
C ALA A 143 15.18 4.03 -5.71
N ASP A 144 16.39 3.52 -5.92
CA ASP A 144 17.16 3.77 -7.14
C ASP A 144 16.41 3.26 -8.38
N LYS A 145 15.86 2.04 -8.29
CA LYS A 145 15.12 1.40 -9.38
C LYS A 145 13.86 2.16 -9.78
N ILE A 146 13.09 2.62 -8.80
CA ILE A 146 11.83 3.35 -8.99
C ILE A 146 12.11 4.76 -9.51
N GLU A 147 13.13 5.45 -9.00
CA GLU A 147 13.54 6.75 -9.51
C GLU A 147 13.98 6.65 -10.98
N ALA A 148 14.80 5.66 -11.31
CA ALA A 148 15.21 5.40 -12.69
C ALA A 148 14.01 5.10 -13.61
N ASP A 149 13.07 4.24 -13.18
CA ASP A 149 11.88 3.93 -13.97
C ASP A 149 10.97 5.16 -14.14
N ALA A 150 10.76 5.96 -13.10
CA ALA A 150 9.96 7.19 -13.18
C ALA A 150 10.58 8.19 -14.17
N ASN A 151 11.89 8.41 -14.11
CA ASN A 151 12.60 9.30 -15.03
C ASN A 151 12.54 8.80 -16.47
N ALA A 152 12.75 7.50 -16.69
CA ALA A 152 12.74 6.89 -18.03
C ALA A 152 11.37 6.99 -18.72
N HIS A 153 10.28 7.03 -17.95
CA HIS A 153 8.92 7.17 -18.47
C HIS A 153 8.41 8.61 -18.48
N GLY A 154 9.23 9.59 -18.09
CA GLY A 154 8.79 10.99 -17.99
C GLY A 154 7.65 11.20 -16.99
N ALA A 155 7.59 10.36 -15.95
CA ALA A 155 6.50 10.37 -15.00
C ALA A 155 6.51 11.61 -14.11
N THR A 156 5.34 12.05 -13.65
CA THR A 156 5.23 13.15 -12.68
C THR A 156 5.86 12.74 -11.36
N VAL A 157 6.89 13.47 -10.91
CA VAL A 157 7.62 13.21 -9.67
C VAL A 157 7.37 14.31 -8.65
N LEU A 158 7.00 13.91 -7.43
CA LEU A 158 6.96 14.78 -6.26
C LEU A 158 8.14 14.48 -5.34
N ARG A 159 9.09 15.42 -5.24
CA ARG A 159 10.24 15.29 -4.33
C ARG A 159 9.83 15.58 -2.89
N ILE A 160 10.12 14.65 -1.99
CA ILE A 160 9.84 14.78 -0.55
C ILE A 160 11.13 15.12 0.19
N HIS A 161 11.21 16.36 0.66
CA HIS A 161 12.37 16.88 1.39
C HIS A 161 12.19 16.77 2.91
N GLU A 162 13.25 17.02 3.67
CA GLU A 162 13.21 16.91 5.13
C GLU A 162 12.14 17.80 5.79
N LYS A 163 11.94 19.00 5.24
CA LYS A 163 10.99 19.99 5.76
C LYS A 163 9.58 19.81 5.20
N THR A 164 9.38 18.91 4.22
CA THR A 164 8.06 18.66 3.64
C THR A 164 7.17 18.00 4.70
N THR A 165 6.15 18.74 5.15
CA THR A 165 5.16 18.22 6.08
C THR A 165 4.19 17.27 5.38
N VAL A 166 3.47 16.46 6.16
CA VAL A 166 2.41 15.59 5.61
C VAL A 166 1.33 16.43 4.91
N ALA A 167 0.93 17.56 5.50
CA ALA A 167 -0.08 18.44 4.91
C ALA A 167 0.38 19.03 3.55
N GLN A 168 1.65 19.43 3.45
CA GLN A 168 2.23 19.91 2.19
C GLN A 168 2.28 18.81 1.12
N ALA A 169 2.68 17.59 1.50
CA ALA A 169 2.70 16.46 0.58
C ALA A 169 1.29 16.11 0.08
N VAL A 170 0.29 16.11 0.98
CA VAL A 170 -1.11 15.88 0.60
C VAL A 170 -1.62 16.97 -0.34
N ALA A 171 -1.38 18.23 -0.01
CA ALA A 171 -1.82 19.35 -0.85
C ALA A 171 -1.20 19.30 -2.25
N ALA A 172 0.10 18.99 -2.35
CA ALA A 172 0.78 18.86 -3.64
C ALA A 172 0.22 17.70 -4.49
N VAL A 173 -0.10 16.56 -3.86
CA VAL A 173 -0.72 15.43 -4.58
C VAL A 173 -2.16 15.74 -4.99
N GLU A 174 -2.94 16.42 -4.15
CA GLU A 174 -4.28 16.87 -4.53
C GLU A 174 -4.26 17.87 -5.68
N GLU A 175 -3.27 18.77 -5.73
CA GLU A 175 -3.10 19.70 -6.84
C GLU A 175 -2.83 18.95 -8.16
N ILE A 176 -1.92 17.97 -8.13
CA ILE A 176 -1.63 17.11 -9.30
C ILE A 176 -2.89 16.35 -9.74
N PHE A 177 -3.75 15.98 -8.81
CA PHE A 177 -4.99 15.25 -9.09
C PHE A 177 -6.23 16.15 -9.15
N ALA A 178 -6.11 17.48 -9.23
CA ALA A 178 -7.22 18.40 -9.04
C ALA A 178 -8.42 18.10 -9.96
N ASP A 179 -8.17 17.98 -11.26
CA ASP A 179 -9.22 17.69 -12.26
C ASP A 179 -9.88 16.33 -12.02
N ALA A 180 -9.07 15.31 -11.72
CA ALA A 180 -9.57 13.97 -11.45
C ALA A 180 -10.39 13.91 -10.17
N LEU A 181 -9.95 14.58 -9.11
CA LEU A 181 -10.66 14.68 -7.84
C LEU A 181 -11.96 15.46 -7.98
N ALA A 182 -12.01 16.47 -8.85
CA ALA A 182 -13.22 17.24 -9.12
C ALA A 182 -14.28 16.44 -9.90
N ALA A 183 -13.85 15.57 -10.83
CA ALA A 183 -14.75 14.83 -11.70
C ALA A 183 -15.14 13.44 -11.17
N CYS A 184 -14.35 12.84 -10.27
CA CYS A 184 -14.51 11.43 -9.93
C CYS A 184 -15.72 11.13 -9.03
N PRO A 185 -16.36 9.95 -9.17
CA PRO A 185 -17.41 9.51 -8.27
C PRO A 185 -16.86 9.21 -6.88
N ALA A 186 -17.46 9.83 -5.86
CA ALA A 186 -17.11 9.62 -4.45
C ALA A 186 -18.27 9.02 -3.65
N ALA A 187 -17.95 8.35 -2.54
CA ALA A 187 -18.91 7.99 -1.52
C ALA A 187 -19.48 9.25 -0.84
N THR A 188 -20.81 9.38 -0.85
CA THR A 188 -21.53 10.54 -0.32
C THR A 188 -22.15 10.25 1.05
N THR A 189 -22.35 8.98 1.40
CA THR A 189 -22.92 8.59 2.69
C THR A 189 -21.88 8.03 3.65
N ALA A 190 -22.16 8.10 4.96
CA ALA A 190 -21.32 7.48 5.98
C ALA A 190 -21.26 5.94 5.83
N ALA A 191 -22.36 5.32 5.38
CA ALA A 191 -22.44 3.88 5.13
C ALA A 191 -21.54 3.43 3.96
N GLU A 192 -21.54 4.16 2.85
CA GLU A 192 -20.63 3.89 1.72
C GLU A 192 -19.17 4.05 2.14
N ARG A 193 -18.84 5.14 2.86
CA ARG A 193 -17.49 5.38 3.37
C ARG A 193 -17.03 4.28 4.32
N ARG A 194 -17.92 3.81 5.20
CA ARG A 194 -17.68 2.67 6.08
C ARG A 194 -17.36 1.41 5.30
N ALA A 195 -18.10 1.12 4.23
CA ALA A 195 -17.82 -0.05 3.39
C ALA A 195 -16.41 0.03 2.79
N LEU A 196 -16.00 1.19 2.27
CA LEU A 196 -14.64 1.39 1.75
C LEU A 196 -13.55 1.18 2.81
N LEU A 197 -13.76 1.70 4.02
CA LEU A 197 -12.82 1.54 5.14
C LEU A 197 -12.71 0.07 5.55
N ARG A 198 -13.85 -0.63 5.60
CA ARG A 198 -13.88 -2.06 5.90
C ARG A 198 -13.18 -2.87 4.82
N ASP A 199 -13.35 -2.53 3.55
CA ASP A 199 -12.66 -3.20 2.44
C ASP A 199 -11.14 -3.05 2.57
N ALA A 200 -10.67 -1.84 2.91
CA ALA A 200 -9.25 -1.59 3.17
C ALA A 200 -8.74 -2.35 4.39
N ASN A 201 -9.50 -2.41 5.49
CA ASN A 201 -9.11 -3.19 6.67
C ASN A 201 -9.05 -4.69 6.38
N ARG A 202 -10.02 -5.24 5.63
CA ARG A 202 -9.99 -6.67 5.24
C ARG A 202 -8.77 -7.00 4.40
N ALA A 203 -8.37 -6.10 3.50
CA ALA A 203 -7.13 -6.29 2.74
C ALA A 203 -5.90 -6.43 3.65
N VAL A 204 -5.84 -5.67 4.75
CA VAL A 204 -4.79 -5.83 5.78
C VAL A 204 -4.90 -7.19 6.46
N VAL A 205 -6.10 -7.62 6.86
CA VAL A 205 -6.31 -8.95 7.46
C VAL A 205 -5.82 -10.05 6.52
N ASP A 206 -6.26 -10.04 5.26
CA ASP A 206 -5.90 -11.05 4.26
C ASP A 206 -4.38 -11.11 4.06
N GLN A 207 -3.73 -9.95 3.95
CA GLN A 207 -2.27 -9.85 3.84
C GLN A 207 -1.56 -10.49 5.04
N HIS A 208 -2.02 -10.23 6.26
CA HIS A 208 -1.38 -10.78 7.46
C HIS A 208 -1.66 -12.28 7.62
N LEU A 209 -2.89 -12.74 7.38
CA LEU A 209 -3.19 -14.17 7.44
C LEU A 209 -2.42 -14.95 6.37
N ALA A 210 -2.30 -14.42 5.15
CA ALA A 210 -1.50 -15.02 4.09
C ALA A 210 0.01 -15.02 4.39
N PHE A 211 0.51 -14.06 5.16
CA PHE A 211 1.88 -14.09 5.70
C PHE A 211 2.06 -15.25 6.68
N PHE A 212 1.21 -15.32 7.71
CA PHE A 212 1.32 -16.33 8.76
C PHE A 212 1.04 -17.75 8.28
N ALA A 213 0.34 -17.92 7.17
CA ALA A 213 0.14 -19.21 6.51
C ALA A 213 1.41 -19.76 5.82
N ARG A 214 2.47 -18.94 5.66
CA ARG A 214 3.69 -19.39 4.98
C ARG A 214 4.47 -20.39 5.84
N PRO A 215 5.01 -21.49 5.27
CA PRO A 215 5.72 -22.51 6.04
C PRO A 215 6.95 -22.01 6.80
N TRP A 216 7.55 -20.93 6.32
CA TRP A 216 8.74 -20.29 6.88
C TRP A 216 8.42 -19.10 7.78
N SER A 217 7.15 -18.69 7.87
CA SER A 217 6.74 -17.61 8.76
C SER A 217 6.74 -18.11 10.20
N THR A 218 7.29 -17.30 11.10
CA THR A 218 7.28 -17.56 12.55
C THR A 218 6.39 -16.53 13.22
N GLY A 219 5.52 -16.96 14.13
CA GLY A 219 4.68 -16.07 14.93
C GLY A 219 3.24 -16.55 15.00
N ASP A 220 2.43 -15.82 15.77
CA ASP A 220 1.02 -16.11 15.98
C ASP A 220 0.17 -14.95 15.43
N PRO A 221 -0.70 -15.18 14.43
CA PRO A 221 -1.60 -14.15 13.93
C PRO A 221 -2.53 -13.57 15.03
N ALA A 222 -2.81 -14.32 16.10
CA ALA A 222 -3.59 -13.83 17.23
C ALA A 222 -2.82 -12.86 18.14
N ALA A 223 -1.48 -12.89 18.09
CA ALA A 223 -0.63 -11.94 18.80
C ALA A 223 -0.22 -10.74 17.93
N ALA A 224 -0.42 -10.81 16.61
CA ALA A 224 -0.08 -9.75 15.67
C ALA A 224 -1.09 -8.59 15.75
N VAL A 225 -0.74 -7.52 16.44
CA VAL A 225 -1.55 -6.29 16.53
C VAL A 225 -1.21 -5.36 15.37
N VAL A 226 -2.23 -4.88 14.67
CA VAL A 226 -2.11 -3.90 13.58
C VAL A 226 -3.10 -2.76 13.77
N ASP A 227 -2.76 -1.61 13.20
CA ASP A 227 -3.60 -0.42 13.23
C ASP A 227 -4.61 -0.46 12.07
N PHE A 228 -5.87 -0.74 12.39
CA PHE A 228 -6.96 -0.71 11.42
C PHE A 228 -7.62 0.66 11.36
N ALA A 229 -8.09 1.09 10.20
CA ALA A 229 -8.81 2.35 10.10
C ALA A 229 -10.16 2.26 10.82
N CYS A 230 -10.48 3.25 11.66
CA CYS A 230 -11.82 3.39 12.24
C CYS A 230 -12.89 3.49 11.13
N GLU A 231 -13.94 2.66 11.22
CA GLU A 231 -15.01 2.47 10.25
C GLU A 231 -16.23 3.39 10.50
N CYS A 232 -16.07 4.50 11.23
CA CYS A 232 -17.20 5.39 11.55
C CYS A 232 -17.82 6.06 10.31
N GLY A 233 -17.07 6.19 9.22
CA GLY A 233 -17.51 6.81 7.97
C GLY A 233 -17.44 8.35 7.95
N ALA A 234 -16.98 8.98 9.05
CA ALA A 234 -16.78 10.43 9.09
C ALA A 234 -15.59 10.84 8.19
N PRO A 235 -15.73 11.89 7.36
CA PRO A 235 -14.73 12.27 6.35
C PRO A 235 -13.41 12.78 6.96
N ASP A 236 -13.44 13.31 8.17
CA ASP A 236 -12.31 13.85 8.92
C ASP A 236 -11.75 12.86 9.96
N CYS A 237 -12.33 11.67 10.09
CA CYS A 237 -11.84 10.66 11.01
C CYS A 237 -10.50 10.10 10.53
N LEU A 238 -9.46 10.33 11.32
CA LEU A 238 -8.12 9.78 11.12
C LEU A 238 -7.74 8.73 12.17
N ALA A 239 -8.68 8.38 13.05
CA ALA A 239 -8.45 7.41 14.10
C ALA A 239 -8.17 6.02 13.53
N ASP A 240 -7.24 5.34 14.19
CA ASP A 240 -6.89 3.95 13.96
C ASP A 240 -7.23 3.15 15.23
N VAL A 241 -7.52 1.86 15.05
CA VAL A 241 -7.93 0.94 16.11
C VAL A 241 -6.89 -0.19 16.15
N PRO A 242 -5.98 -0.18 17.14
CA PRO A 242 -5.01 -1.26 17.31
C PRO A 242 -5.76 -2.52 17.74
N LEU A 243 -5.65 -3.58 16.94
CA LEU A 243 -6.33 -4.85 17.20
C LEU A 243 -5.52 -6.02 16.66
N ALA A 244 -5.62 -7.18 17.31
CA ALA A 244 -5.07 -8.42 16.78
C ALA A 244 -5.70 -8.75 15.42
N VAL A 245 -4.90 -9.22 14.46
CA VAL A 245 -5.35 -9.54 13.09
C VAL A 245 -6.56 -10.48 13.11
N THR A 246 -6.54 -11.52 13.95
CA THR A 246 -7.63 -12.50 14.05
C THR A 246 -8.86 -11.99 14.80
N ALA A 247 -8.74 -10.88 15.53
CA ALA A 247 -9.85 -10.27 16.26
C ALA A 247 -10.62 -9.25 15.41
N HIS A 248 -10.14 -8.91 14.21
CA HIS A 248 -10.90 -8.06 13.30
C HIS A 248 -12.24 -8.73 12.98
N PRO A 249 -13.38 -8.02 13.11
CA PRO A 249 -14.69 -8.61 12.86
C PRO A 249 -14.78 -9.16 11.44
N SER A 250 -15.01 -10.46 11.31
CA SER A 250 -15.09 -11.15 10.02
C SER A 250 -16.40 -10.83 9.32
N GLY A 251 -16.31 -10.48 8.03
CA GLY A 251 -17.43 -10.49 7.09
C GLY A 251 -18.16 -9.15 6.88
N PRO A 252 -18.89 -9.02 5.74
CA PRO A 252 -19.56 -7.77 5.36
C PRO A 252 -20.65 -7.31 6.34
N GLY A 253 -21.23 -8.24 7.11
CA GLY A 253 -22.32 -7.99 8.06
C GLY A 253 -21.91 -7.81 9.53
N GLY A 254 -20.62 -7.88 9.86
CA GLY A 254 -20.14 -7.68 11.23
C GLY A 254 -20.30 -6.23 11.72
N PRO A 255 -20.30 -5.98 13.04
CA PRO A 255 -20.32 -4.63 13.59
C PRO A 255 -19.11 -3.81 13.10
N PRO A 256 -19.25 -2.48 12.91
CA PRO A 256 -18.13 -1.64 12.50
C PRO A 256 -17.02 -1.62 13.54
N LEU A 257 -15.78 -1.65 13.06
CA LEU A 257 -14.61 -1.44 13.91
C LEU A 257 -14.47 0.06 14.22
N LEU A 258 -14.70 0.45 15.47
CA LEU A 258 -14.76 1.85 15.87
C LEU A 258 -13.69 2.18 16.91
N ALA A 259 -13.07 3.34 16.74
CA ALA A 259 -12.21 3.92 17.77
C ALA A 259 -13.03 4.31 19.01
N ALA A 260 -12.37 4.39 20.17
CA ALA A 260 -13.03 4.73 21.42
C ALA A 260 -13.80 6.05 21.31
N GLY A 261 -15.08 6.05 21.70
CA GLY A 261 -15.96 7.23 21.63
C GLY A 261 -16.56 7.53 20.24
N HIS A 262 -16.14 6.83 19.18
CA HIS A 262 -16.72 7.01 17.86
C HIS A 262 -18.06 6.28 17.75
N ARG A 263 -18.93 6.81 16.89
CA ARG A 263 -20.21 6.20 16.54
C ARG A 263 -20.28 6.00 15.03
N ALA A 264 -20.97 4.96 14.62
CA ALA A 264 -21.35 4.71 13.24
C ALA A 264 -22.77 5.26 13.05
N PRO A 265 -22.97 6.41 12.36
CA PRO A 265 -24.30 6.87 12.02
C PRO A 265 -24.99 5.79 11.16
N ALA A 266 -26.33 5.71 11.27
CA ALA A 266 -27.11 4.84 10.40
C ALA A 266 -26.88 5.19 8.93
#